data_AF-A0AB38N4A7-F1
#
_entry.id   AF-A0AB38N4A7-F1
#
_cell.length_a   1.000
_cell.length_b   1.000
_cell.length_c   1.000
_cell.angle_alpha   90.00
_cell.angle_beta   90.00
_cell.angle_gamma   90.00
#
_symmetry.space_group_name_H-M   'P 1'
#
loop_
_entity.id
_entity.type
_entity.pdbx_description
1 polymer ?
#
loop_
_entity_poly.entity_id
_entity_poly.type
_entity_poly.pdbx_seq_one_letter_code
_entity_poly.pdbx_strand_id
1 'polypeptide(L)' 'MNKEIFEGSWEEMKGKIKQQWGRLTDDDLLEIEGDNQEIYGKLTKHYGYTKDEIDKQLKRFRRH' A
#
# COMPACT_ATOMS: atom_id res chain seq x y z
N MET A 1 -15.41 -16.35 -8.48
CA MET A 1 -15.44 -15.15 -9.35
C MET A 1 -15.10 -13.97 -8.45
N ASN A 2 -13.94 -13.30 -8.45
CA ASN A 2 -12.82 -13.18 -9.39
C ASN A 2 -11.54 -12.85 -8.57
N LYS A 3 -10.71 -13.84 -8.20
CA LYS A 3 -9.39 -13.55 -7.57
C LYS A 3 -8.39 -13.01 -8.60
N GLU A 4 -8.51 -13.48 -9.84
CA GLU A 4 -7.63 -13.14 -10.96
C GLU A 4 -7.70 -11.65 -11.37
N ILE A 5 -8.86 -10.99 -11.19
CA ILE A 5 -9.00 -9.53 -11.43
C ILE A 5 -8.37 -8.73 -10.28
N PHE A 6 -8.39 -9.27 -9.07
CA PHE A 6 -7.81 -8.61 -7.90
C PHE A 6 -6.29 -8.67 -7.96
N GLU A 7 -5.70 -9.78 -8.40
CA GLU A 7 -4.25 -9.94 -8.57
C GLU A 7 -3.69 -9.00 -9.65
N GLY A 8 -4.30 -8.92 -10.83
CA GLY A 8 -3.84 -8.01 -11.89
C GLY A 8 -3.89 -6.53 -11.48
N SER A 9 -4.98 -6.11 -10.81
CA SER A 9 -5.11 -4.76 -10.26
C SER A 9 -4.14 -4.51 -9.09
N TRP A 10 -3.85 -5.55 -8.29
CA TRP A 10 -2.92 -5.48 -7.17
C TRP A 10 -1.47 -5.31 -7.62
N GLU A 11 -1.05 -5.95 -8.71
CA GLU A 11 0.30 -5.75 -9.27
C GLU A 11 0.52 -4.30 -9.76
N GLU A 12 -0.45 -3.72 -10.46
CA GLU A 12 -0.41 -2.29 -10.82
C GLU A 12 -0.40 -1.39 -9.57
N MET A 13 -1.21 -1.74 -8.57
CA MET A 13 -1.26 -1.02 -7.31
C MET A 13 0.08 -1.06 -6.59
N LYS A 14 0.73 -2.22 -6.49
CA LYS A 14 2.07 -2.39 -5.89
C LYS A 14 3.11 -1.50 -6.57
N GLY A 15 3.08 -1.39 -7.91
CA GLY A 15 3.94 -0.47 -8.65
C GLY A 15 3.76 1.00 -8.22
N LYS A 16 2.49 1.45 -8.12
CA LYS A 16 2.17 2.82 -7.65
C LYS A 16 2.55 3.03 -6.18
N ILE A 17 2.31 2.03 -5.32
CA ILE A 17 2.69 2.09 -3.90
C ILE A 17 4.22 2.20 -3.78
N LYS A 18 4.99 1.42 -4.53
CA LYS A 18 6.46 1.50 -4.56
C LYS A 18 6.96 2.86 -5.04
N GLN A 19 6.31 3.46 -6.04
CA GLN A 19 6.65 4.81 -6.49
C GLN A 19 6.35 5.88 -5.43
N GLN A 20 5.20 5.77 -4.75
CA GLN A 20 4.79 6.72 -3.71
C GLN A 20 5.59 6.57 -2.41
N TRP A 21 5.93 5.33 -2.06
CA TRP A 21 6.60 4.95 -0.82
C TRP A 21 7.83 4.09 -1.12
N GLY A 22 8.86 4.66 -1.73
CA GLY A 22 10.07 3.95 -2.17
C GLY A 22 10.90 3.23 -1.08
N ARG A 23 10.62 3.44 0.22
CA ARG A 23 11.18 2.61 1.31
C ARG A 23 10.47 1.27 1.51
N LEU A 24 9.25 1.11 1.00
CA LEU A 24 8.56 -0.18 1.05
C LEU A 24 9.20 -1.12 0.04
N THR A 25 9.57 -2.31 0.48
CA THR A 25 10.14 -3.35 -0.38
C THR A 25 9.05 -4.16 -1.06
N ASP A 26 9.39 -4.87 -2.13
CA ASP A 26 8.43 -5.76 -2.80
C ASP A 26 7.88 -6.82 -1.83
N ASP A 27 8.66 -7.24 -0.83
CA ASP A 27 8.24 -8.15 0.24
C ASP A 27 7.17 -7.53 1.15
N ASP A 28 7.38 -6.27 1.57
CA ASP A 28 6.37 -5.53 2.33
C ASP A 28 5.05 -5.38 1.56
N LEU A 29 5.14 -5.20 0.24
CA LEU A 29 4.00 -5.08 -0.66
C LEU A 29 3.30 -6.42 -0.93
N LEU A 30 4.03 -7.53 -0.85
CA LEU A 30 3.45 -8.87 -0.97
C LEU A 30 2.62 -9.19 0.28
N GLU A 31 3.12 -8.85 1.47
CA GLU A 31 2.39 -9.04 2.72
C GLU A 31 1.11 -8.21 2.78
N ILE A 32 1.09 -7.02 2.20
CA ILE A 32 -0.07 -6.12 2.32
C ILE A 32 -1.36 -6.73 1.73
N GLU A 33 -1.32 -7.64 0.75
CA GLU A 33 -2.48 -8.30 0.10
C GLU A 33 -3.75 -7.42 -0.16
N GLY A 34 -3.59 -6.11 -0.31
CA GLY A 34 -4.70 -5.15 -0.46
C GLY A 34 -5.40 -4.71 0.85
N ASP A 35 -4.89 -5.11 2.02
CA ASP A 35 -5.40 -4.73 3.32
C ASP A 35 -4.84 -3.38 3.82
N ASN A 36 -5.73 -2.46 4.17
CA ASN A 36 -5.34 -1.12 4.63
C ASN A 36 -4.65 -1.13 6.01
N GLN A 37 -4.93 -2.10 6.87
CA GLN A 37 -4.28 -2.21 8.18
C GLN A 37 -2.83 -2.66 8.04
N GLU A 38 -2.53 -3.52 7.06
CA GLU A 38 -1.16 -3.92 6.77
C GLU A 38 -0.35 -2.76 6.20
N ILE A 39 -0.90 -2.01 5.25
CA ILE A 39 -0.25 -0.76 4.76
C ILE A 39 0.07 0.15 5.94
N TYR A 40 -0.87 0.29 6.86
CA TYR A 40 -0.71 1.12 8.03
C TYR A 40 0.45 0.66 8.93
N GLY A 41 0.54 -0.64 9.20
CA GLY A 41 1.63 -1.23 9.96
C GLY A 41 2.98 -1.02 9.28
N LYS A 42 3.06 -1.23 7.97
CA LYS A 42 4.28 -1.04 7.17
C LYS A 42 4.72 0.42 7.14
N LEU A 43 3.80 1.35 6.88
CA LEU A 43 4.10 2.78 6.85
C LEU A 43 4.55 3.30 8.23
N THR A 44 3.91 2.83 9.30
CA THR A 44 4.34 3.18 10.67
C THR A 44 5.76 2.66 10.93
N LYS A 45 6.06 1.41 10.58
CA LYS A 45 7.38 0.79 10.81
C LYS A 45 8.51 1.44 9.99
N HIS A 46 8.26 1.71 8.71
CA HIS A 46 9.30 2.19 7.77
C HIS A 46 9.46 3.72 7.74
N TYR A 47 8.39 4.45 8.04
CA TYR A 47 8.39 5.92 7.96
C TYR A 47 8.12 6.60 9.31
N GLY A 48 7.62 5.89 10.32
CA GLY A 48 7.23 6.49 11.60
C GLY A 48 5.99 7.38 11.50
N TYR A 49 5.18 7.21 10.45
CA TYR A 49 4.00 8.06 10.25
C TYR A 49 2.94 7.82 11.32
N THR A 50 2.25 8.90 11.69
CA THR A 50 1.09 8.83 12.56
C THR A 50 -0.17 8.41 11.80
N LYS A 51 -1.25 8.12 12.53
CA LYS A 51 -2.52 7.72 11.93
C LYS A 51 -3.07 8.70 10.92
N ASP A 52 -3.01 9.98 11.27
CA ASP A 52 -3.51 11.05 10.43
C ASP A 52 -2.69 11.19 9.14
N GLU A 53 -1.37 11.07 9.24
CA GLU A 53 -0.49 11.13 8.05
C GLU A 53 -0.73 9.95 7.11
N ILE A 54 -0.84 8.74 7.66
CA ILE A 54 -1.13 7.55 6.85
C ILE A 54 -2.50 7.68 6.17
N ASP A 55 -3.53 8.12 6.89
CA ASP A 55 -4.86 8.33 6.33
C ASP A 55 -4.85 9.35 5.18
N LYS A 56 -4.11 10.47 5.34
CA LYS A 56 -3.91 11.45 4.27
C LYS A 56 -3.20 10.86 3.05
N GLN A 57 -2.16 10.06 3.26
CA GLN A 57 -1.41 9.41 2.18
C GLN A 57 -2.26 8.37 1.45
N LEU A 58 -3.01 7.54 2.17
CA LEU A 58 -3.95 6.57 1.61
C LEU A 58 -5.09 7.26 0.84
N LYS A 59 -5.63 8.36 1.36
CA LYS A 59 -6.62 9.19 0.65
C LYS A 59 -6.06 9.78 -0.63
N ARG A 60 -4.81 10.25 -0.61
CA ARG A 60 -4.12 10.76 -1.81
C ARG A 60 -3.92 9.65 -2.83
N PHE A 61 -3.52 8.46 -2.37
CA PHE A 61 -3.31 7.28 -3.20
C PHE A 61 -4.61 6.80 -3.87
N ARG A 62 -5.71 6.71 -3.12
CA ARG A 62 -7.04 6.30 -3.63
C ARG A 62 -7.68 7.28 -4.61
N ARG A 63 -7.17 8.51 -4.72
CA ARG A 63 -7.74 9.58 -5.56
C ARG A 63 -7.05 9.67 -6.93
N HIS A 64 -6.13 8.76 -7.24
CA HIS A 64 -5.36 8.69 -8.48
C HIS A 64 -5.68 7.41 -9.25
#